data_AF-A0A6N7JR90-F1
#
_entry.id   AF-A0A6N7JR90-F1
#
_cell.length_a   1.000
_cell.length_b   1.000
_cell.length_c   1.000
_cell.angle_alpha   90.00
_cell.angle_beta   90.00
_cell.angle_gamma   90.00
#
_symmetry.space_group_name_H-M   'P 1'
#
loop_
_entity.id
_entity.type
_entity.pdbx_description
1 polymer ?
#
loop_
_entity_poly.entity_id
_entity_poly.type
_entity_poly.pdbx_seq_one_letter_code
_entity_poly.pdbx_strand_id
1 'polypeptide(L)'
;LRRALRSGIDRIFMGETRSPSEAAVALDAATTNHLVLANFHADGIEGGIGKLADLAGRLRSDAWSLLAECLVAIFFQQMTVQEKDGQFRSVPAISPFIIPGGVDGRRIRGCIREGKLAELATDIDRQRAMIRARN
;
A
#
# COMPACT_ATOMS: atom_id res chain seq x y z
N LEU A 1 12.80 14.38 -4.07
CA LEU A 1 11.87 14.59 -2.92
C LEU A 1 12.26 15.70 -1.96
N ARG A 2 13.49 15.75 -1.40
CA ARG A 2 13.89 16.81 -0.44
C ARG A 2 13.61 18.24 -0.90
N ARG A 3 13.66 18.50 -2.22
CA ARG A 3 13.33 19.79 -2.82
C ARG A 3 11.83 20.07 -2.94
N ALA A 4 10.99 19.03 -3.08
CA ALA A 4 9.53 19.11 -3.18
C ALA A 4 8.86 19.37 -1.82
N LEU A 5 9.45 18.87 -0.72
CA LEU A 5 8.96 19.09 0.64
C LEU A 5 9.05 20.55 1.12
N ARG A 6 9.72 21.43 0.37
CA ARG A 6 9.86 22.87 0.67
C ARG A 6 8.99 23.79 -0.19
N SER A 7 8.21 23.24 -1.12
CA SER A 7 7.45 24.03 -2.10
C SER A 7 5.93 24.05 -1.88
N GLY A 8 5.42 23.54 -0.75
CA GLY A 8 3.98 23.45 -0.48
C GLY A 8 3.26 22.48 -1.42
N ILE A 9 3.92 21.39 -1.82
CA ILE A 9 3.33 20.36 -2.67
C ILE A 9 2.57 19.39 -1.77
N ASP A 10 1.25 19.26 -1.93
CA ASP A 10 0.45 18.35 -1.08
C ASP A 10 0.46 16.88 -1.57
N ARG A 11 0.97 16.63 -2.79
CA ARG A 11 0.90 15.32 -3.46
C ARG A 11 2.22 14.98 -4.12
N ILE A 12 2.79 13.83 -3.75
CA ILE A 12 4.10 13.39 -4.19
C ILE A 12 3.95 12.04 -4.89
N PHE A 13 4.32 11.98 -6.16
CA PHE A 13 4.53 10.70 -6.86
C PHE A 13 6.02 10.39 -6.91
N MET A 14 6.42 9.29 -6.27
CA MET A 14 7.83 8.87 -6.17
C MET A 14 8.28 7.98 -7.31
N GLY A 15 7.33 7.39 -8.05
CA GLY A 15 7.63 6.30 -8.97
C GLY A 15 7.93 5.01 -8.21
N GLU A 16 8.88 4.22 -8.71
CA GLU A 16 9.25 2.93 -8.11
C GLU A 16 10.24 3.12 -6.95
N THR A 17 9.91 2.57 -5.79
CA THR A 17 10.77 2.58 -4.60
C THR A 17 11.60 1.31 -4.55
N ARG A 18 12.92 1.43 -4.72
CA ARG A 18 13.85 0.29 -4.80
C ARG A 18 14.87 0.24 -3.67
N SER A 19 15.08 1.37 -2.99
CA SER A 19 16.11 1.52 -1.97
C SER A 19 15.55 1.86 -0.58
N PRO A 20 16.29 1.53 0.49
CA PRO A 20 15.93 1.93 1.84
C PRO A 20 15.76 3.44 2.03
N SER A 21 16.61 4.24 1.37
CA SER A 21 16.57 5.69 1.47
C SER A 21 15.32 6.29 0.82
N GLU A 22 14.88 5.74 -0.32
CA GLU A 22 13.61 6.14 -0.94
C GLU A 22 12.42 5.76 -0.05
N ALA A 23 12.40 4.54 0.49
CA ALA A 23 11.33 4.08 1.36
C ALA A 23 11.22 4.92 2.64
N ALA A 24 12.34 5.22 3.31
CA ALA A 24 12.36 6.07 4.50
C ALA A 24 11.82 7.48 4.20
N VAL A 25 12.25 8.09 3.08
CA VAL A 25 11.77 9.42 2.68
C VAL A 25 10.28 9.39 2.31
N ALA A 26 9.78 8.29 1.74
CA ALA A 26 8.35 8.11 1.47
C ALA A 26 7.52 8.15 2.76
N LEU A 27 7.95 7.41 3.78
CA LEU A 27 7.30 7.38 5.09
C LEU A 27 7.35 8.76 5.79
N ASP A 28 8.50 9.43 5.76
CA ASP A 28 8.67 10.78 6.34
C ASP A 28 7.76 11.81 5.67
N ALA A 29 7.61 11.73 4.35
CA ALA A 29 6.71 12.61 3.62
C ALA A 29 5.24 12.29 3.95
N ALA A 30 4.88 11.01 4.03
CA ALA A 30 3.51 10.56 4.29
C ALA A 30 3.01 10.94 5.70
N THR A 31 3.92 11.11 6.67
CA THR A 31 3.58 11.53 8.04
C THR A 31 3.44 13.04 8.19
N THR A 32 3.89 13.82 7.19
CA THR A 32 3.92 15.30 7.22
C THR A 32 2.85 15.92 6.32
N ASN A 33 1.66 15.32 6.26
CA ASN A 33 0.49 15.81 5.51
C ASN A 33 0.64 15.79 3.97
N HIS A 34 1.52 14.96 3.43
CA HIS A 34 1.63 14.74 1.99
C HIS A 34 0.92 13.44 1.59
N LEU A 35 0.14 13.48 0.52
CA LEU A 35 -0.29 12.24 -0.15
C LEU A 35 0.89 11.70 -0.96
N VAL A 36 1.47 10.59 -0.51
CA VAL A 36 2.58 9.92 -1.19
C VAL A 36 2.08 8.73 -1.98
N LEU A 37 2.40 8.72 -3.27
CA LEU A 37 2.15 7.62 -4.19
C LEU A 37 3.50 6.99 -4.58
N ALA A 38 3.65 5.70 -4.30
CA ALA A 38 4.86 4.93 -4.59
C ALA A 38 4.50 3.54 -5.10
N ASN A 39 5.34 3.00 -5.99
CA ASN A 39 5.17 1.68 -6.59
C ASN A 39 6.26 0.72 -6.09
N PHE A 40 5.89 -0.56 -5.94
CA PHE A 40 6.80 -1.62 -5.49
C PHE A 40 6.45 -2.92 -6.22
N HIS A 41 7.47 -3.73 -6.49
CA HIS A 41 7.26 -5.12 -6.89
C HIS A 41 6.93 -5.97 -5.67
N ALA A 42 5.72 -6.53 -5.63
CA ALA A 42 5.28 -7.44 -4.59
C ALA A 42 4.38 -8.53 -5.21
N ASP A 43 4.22 -9.63 -4.50
CA ASP A 43 3.38 -10.79 -4.85
C ASP A 43 1.94 -10.68 -4.31
N GLY A 44 1.64 -9.65 -3.52
CA GLY A 44 0.32 -9.41 -2.95
C GLY A 44 0.24 -8.13 -2.14
N ILE A 45 -0.93 -7.92 -1.53
CA ILE A 45 -1.19 -6.79 -0.63
C ILE A 45 -0.29 -6.89 0.61
N GLU A 46 -0.31 -8.02 1.30
CA GLU A 46 0.52 -8.27 2.47
C GLU A 46 2.01 -8.14 2.12
N GLY A 47 2.46 -8.80 1.05
CA GLY A 47 3.85 -8.71 0.58
C GLY A 47 4.29 -7.28 0.27
N GLY A 48 3.41 -6.45 -0.28
CA GLY A 48 3.70 -5.04 -0.56
C GLY A 48 3.88 -4.20 0.72
N ILE A 49 3.00 -4.38 1.70
CA ILE A 49 3.13 -3.71 3.01
C ILE A 49 4.43 -4.15 3.69
N GLY A 50 4.69 -5.45 3.75
CA GLY A 50 5.90 -6.00 4.37
C GLY A 50 7.18 -5.55 3.69
N LYS A 51 7.20 -5.49 2.36
CA LYS A 51 8.37 -5.01 1.60
C LYS A 51 8.68 -3.54 1.86
N LEU A 52 7.67 -2.68 1.91
CA LEU A 52 7.87 -1.26 2.21
C LEU A 52 8.39 -1.08 3.64
N ALA A 53 7.82 -1.82 4.60
CA ALA A 53 8.28 -1.80 5.99
C ALA A 53 9.71 -2.33 6.15
N ASP A 54 10.09 -3.41 5.46
CA ASP A 54 11.47 -3.94 5.46
C ASP A 54 12.46 -2.92 4.91
N LEU A 55 12.16 -2.35 3.73
CA LEU A 55 13.04 -1.36 3.09
C LEU A 55 13.25 -0.14 3.96
N ALA A 56 12.17 0.47 4.47
CA ALA A 56 12.27 1.61 5.36
C ALA A 56 12.93 1.23 6.69
N GLY A 57 12.65 0.03 7.19
CA GLY A 57 13.18 -0.56 8.43
C GLY A 57 14.70 -0.56 8.52
N ARG A 58 15.40 -0.65 7.38
CA ARG A 58 16.88 -0.62 7.34
C ARG A 58 17.46 0.74 7.73
N LEU A 59 16.69 1.82 7.65
CA LEU A 59 17.10 3.18 8.04
C LEU A 59 16.22 3.78 9.15
N ARG A 60 15.07 3.16 9.44
CA ARG A 60 14.07 3.63 10.40
C ARG A 60 13.57 2.49 11.28
N SER A 61 13.95 2.49 12.56
CA SER A 61 13.48 1.48 13.51
C SER A 61 11.97 1.54 13.79
N ASP A 62 11.33 2.67 13.51
CA ASP A 62 9.89 2.92 13.70
C ASP A 62 9.05 2.69 12.43
N ALA A 63 9.62 2.11 11.38
CA ALA A 63 8.97 1.99 10.06
C ALA A 63 7.56 1.35 10.11
N TRP A 64 7.38 0.29 10.90
CA TRP A 64 6.08 -0.36 11.06
C TRP A 64 5.04 0.54 11.73
N SER A 65 5.43 1.29 12.76
CA SER A 65 4.56 2.25 13.45
C SER A 65 4.13 3.37 12.52
N LEU A 66 5.08 3.96 11.80
CA LEU A 66 4.79 5.02 10.83
C LEU A 66 3.91 4.53 9.70
N LEU A 67 4.19 3.33 9.16
CA LEU A 67 3.38 2.75 8.10
C LEU A 67 1.95 2.50 8.57
N ALA A 68 1.76 2.00 9.80
CA ALA A 68 0.44 1.82 10.38
C ALA A 68 -0.33 3.15 10.57
N GLU A 69 0.38 4.27 10.74
CA GLU A 69 -0.23 5.59 10.89
C GLU A 69 -0.57 6.22 9.54
N CYS A 70 0.34 6.17 8.57
CA CYS A 70 0.22 6.93 7.34
C CYS A 70 -0.34 6.13 6.15
N LEU A 71 -0.34 4.79 6.19
CA LEU A 71 -0.88 4.00 5.08
C LEU A 71 -2.39 4.22 4.97
N VAL A 72 -2.84 4.54 3.76
CA VAL A 72 -4.26 4.81 3.44
C VAL A 72 -4.82 3.72 2.53
N ALA A 73 -4.05 3.30 1.54
CA ALA A 73 -4.45 2.25 0.62
C ALA A 73 -3.24 1.59 -0.03
N ILE A 74 -3.43 0.35 -0.47
CA ILE A 74 -2.51 -0.38 -1.34
C ILE A 74 -3.30 -1.01 -2.49
N PHE A 75 -2.76 -0.89 -3.69
CA PHE A 75 -3.36 -1.44 -4.90
C PHE A 75 -2.43 -2.50 -5.45
N PHE A 76 -2.89 -3.75 -5.42
CA PHE A 76 -2.16 -4.84 -6.04
C PHE A 76 -2.68 -5.08 -7.46
N GLN A 77 -1.78 -5.10 -8.43
CA GLN A 77 -2.13 -5.22 -9.85
C GLN A 77 -1.46 -6.45 -10.45
N GLN A 78 -2.23 -7.23 -11.20
CA GLN A 78 -1.75 -8.41 -11.90
C GLN A 78 -2.37 -8.48 -13.28
N MET A 79 -1.62 -8.95 -14.29
CA MET A 79 -2.21 -9.29 -15.57
C MET A 79 -2.89 -10.65 -15.48
N THR A 80 -4.16 -10.70 -15.83
CA THR A 80 -4.93 -11.94 -15.94
C THR A 80 -5.32 -12.15 -17.39
N VAL A 81 -5.56 -13.40 -17.77
CA VAL A 81 -6.08 -13.72 -19.10
C VAL A 81 -7.58 -13.95 -18.95
N GLN A 82 -8.38 -13.21 -19.71
CA GLN A 82 -9.82 -13.42 -19.79
C GLN A 82 -10.18 -13.92 -21.18
N GLU A 83 -11.08 -14.89 -21.22
CA GLU A 83 -11.73 -15.34 -22.44
C GLU A 83 -13.02 -14.53 -22.64
N LYS A 84 -13.17 -13.95 -23.82
CA LYS A 84 -14.41 -13.29 -24.25
C LYS A 84 -14.63 -13.57 -25.73
N ASP A 85 -15.80 -14.11 -26.07
CA ASP A 85 -16.20 -14.45 -27.44
C ASP A 85 -15.17 -15.36 -28.16
N GLY A 86 -14.59 -16.34 -27.44
CA GLY A 86 -13.57 -17.25 -27.96
C GLY A 86 -12.18 -16.62 -28.17
N GLN A 87 -11.98 -15.36 -27.76
CA GLN A 87 -10.68 -14.69 -27.78
C GLN A 87 -10.10 -14.54 -26.38
N PHE A 88 -8.84 -14.92 -26.22
CA PHE A 88 -8.07 -14.66 -25.01
C PHE A 88 -7.45 -13.26 -25.07
N ARG A 89 -7.67 -12.46 -24.02
CA ARG A 89 -7.07 -11.13 -23.89
C ARG A 89 -6.45 -10.97 -22.52
N SER A 90 -5.24 -10.43 -22.48
CA SER A 90 -4.59 -10.02 -21.23
C SER A 90 -5.24 -8.74 -20.73
N VAL A 91 -5.76 -8.76 -19.51
CA VAL A 91 -6.41 -7.62 -18.86
C VAL A 91 -5.88 -7.42 -17.43
N PRO A 92 -5.70 -6.17 -16.97
CA PRO A 92 -5.25 -5.92 -15.61
C PRO A 92 -6.38 -6.21 -14.60
N ALA A 93 -6.08 -7.05 -13.62
CA ALA A 93 -6.87 -7.20 -12.41
C ALA A 93 -6.28 -6.33 -11.30
N ILE A 94 -7.11 -5.51 -10.68
CA ILE A 94 -6.70 -4.60 -9.59
C ILE A 94 -7.42 -5.05 -8.31
N SER A 95 -6.64 -5.33 -7.29
CA SER A 95 -7.09 -5.64 -5.92
C SER A 95 -6.74 -4.48 -5.00
N PRO A 96 -7.66 -3.55 -4.73
CA PRO A 96 -7.45 -2.51 -3.74
C PRO A 96 -7.65 -3.07 -2.34
N PHE A 97 -6.86 -2.57 -1.39
CA PHE A 97 -7.10 -2.70 0.04
C PHE A 97 -6.98 -1.32 0.66
N ILE A 98 -8.09 -0.84 1.21
CA ILE A 98 -8.22 0.51 1.77
C ILE A 98 -8.24 0.39 3.28
N ILE A 99 -7.50 1.24 3.98
CA ILE A 99 -7.52 1.29 5.44
C ILE A 99 -8.60 2.30 5.86
N PRO A 100 -9.79 1.85 6.32
CA PRO A 100 -10.86 2.76 6.70
C PRO A 100 -10.47 3.60 7.92
N GLY A 101 -11.20 4.70 8.13
CA GLY A 101 -11.18 5.41 9.41
C GLY A 101 -11.92 4.62 10.51
N GLY A 102 -11.91 5.15 11.73
CA GLY A 102 -12.74 4.63 12.82
C GLY A 102 -12.29 3.27 13.38
N VAL A 103 -13.26 2.46 13.84
CA VAL A 103 -13.01 1.19 14.56
C VAL A 103 -12.36 0.14 13.66
N ASP A 104 -12.88 -0.05 12.44
CA ASP A 104 -12.37 -1.05 11.49
C ASP A 104 -10.92 -0.74 11.08
N GLY A 105 -10.58 0.55 10.97
CA GLY A 105 -9.22 1.00 10.73
C GLY A 105 -8.25 0.69 11.86
N ARG A 106 -8.71 0.77 13.12
CA ARG A 106 -7.84 0.51 14.29
C ARG A 106 -7.30 -0.92 14.29
N ARG A 107 -8.13 -1.92 13.94
CA ARG A 107 -7.70 -3.31 13.86
C ARG A 107 -6.60 -3.50 12.81
N ILE A 108 -6.86 -3.06 11.58
CA ILE A 108 -5.92 -3.17 10.45
C ILE A 108 -4.60 -2.49 10.80
N ARG A 109 -4.65 -1.26 11.34
CA ARG A 109 -3.46 -0.52 11.78
C ARG A 109 -2.72 -1.24 12.90
N GLY A 110 -3.43 -1.92 13.81
CA GLY A 110 -2.84 -2.80 14.83
C GLY A 110 -2.02 -3.93 14.21
N CYS A 111 -2.62 -4.70 13.30
CA CYS A 111 -1.94 -5.80 12.61
C CYS A 111 -0.70 -5.30 11.82
N ILE A 112 -0.79 -4.16 11.13
CA ILE A 112 0.35 -3.57 10.42
C ILE A 112 1.45 -3.17 11.41
N ARG A 113 1.11 -2.48 12.51
CA ARG A 113 2.09 -2.04 13.51
C ARG A 113 2.85 -3.21 14.13
N GLU A 114 2.18 -4.34 14.33
CA GLU A 114 2.76 -5.57 14.89
C GLU A 114 3.42 -6.47 13.84
N GLY A 115 3.37 -6.11 12.55
CA GLY A 115 3.89 -6.93 11.44
C GLY A 115 3.10 -8.22 11.18
N LYS A 116 1.90 -8.37 11.76
CA LYS A 116 1.05 -9.56 11.67
C LYS A 116 0.21 -9.54 10.39
N LEU A 117 0.87 -9.46 9.24
CA LEU A 117 0.21 -9.24 7.96
C LEU A 117 -0.73 -10.37 7.54
N ALA A 118 -0.46 -11.61 7.96
CA ALA A 118 -1.36 -12.75 7.71
C ALA A 118 -2.76 -12.55 8.33
N GLU A 119 -2.88 -11.78 9.40
CA GLU A 119 -4.18 -11.50 10.04
C GLU A 119 -5.04 -10.52 9.21
N LEU A 120 -4.47 -9.86 8.19
CA LEU A 120 -5.19 -8.96 7.29
C LEU A 120 -6.01 -9.72 6.24
N ALA A 121 -5.77 -11.02 6.03
CA ALA A 121 -6.44 -11.82 5.01
C ALA A 121 -7.97 -11.70 5.08
N THR A 122 -8.55 -11.76 6.29
CA THR A 122 -10.00 -11.60 6.48
C THR A 122 -10.51 -10.21 6.11
N ASP A 123 -9.76 -9.14 6.37
CA ASP A 123 -10.17 -7.78 5.98
C ASP A 123 -10.08 -7.61 4.46
N ILE A 124 -9.02 -8.15 3.85
CA ILE A 124 -8.81 -8.12 2.41
C ILE A 124 -9.94 -8.85 1.69
N ASP A 125 -10.29 -10.05 2.14
CA ASP A 125 -11.37 -10.84 1.54
C ASP A 125 -12.74 -10.19 1.75
N ARG A 126 -12.99 -9.62 2.93
CA ARG A 126 -14.20 -8.83 3.19
C ARG A 126 -14.32 -7.64 2.23
N GLN A 127 -13.25 -6.88 2.03
CA GLN A 127 -13.26 -5.75 1.08
C GLN A 127 -13.44 -6.20 -0.36
N ARG A 128 -12.77 -7.28 -0.78
CA ARG A 128 -12.94 -7.88 -2.11
C ARG A 128 -14.39 -8.27 -2.37
N ALA A 129 -15.05 -8.91 -1.40
CA ALA A 129 -16.46 -9.29 -1.51
C ALA A 129 -17.37 -8.05 -1.66
N MET A 130 -17.14 -7.00 -0.87
CA MET A 130 -17.91 -5.75 -0.98
C MET A 130 -17.74 -5.04 -2.33
N ILE A 131 -16.53 -5.08 -2.92
CA ILE A 131 -16.28 -4.49 -4.23
C ILE A 131 -16.99 -5.28 -5.33
N ARG A 132 -16.92 -6.62 -5.28
CA ARG A 132 -17.60 -7.48 -6.25
C ARG A 132 -19.12 -7.35 -6.19
N ALA A 133 -19.70 -7.15 -5.01
CA ALA A 133 -21.15 -6.97 -4.86
C ALA A 133 -21.67 -5.63 -5.40
N ARG A 134 -20.79 -4.65 -5.67
CA ARG A 134 -21.14 -3.32 -6.17
C ARG A 134 -20.99 -3.18 -7.70
N ASN A 135 -20.40 -4.18 -8.36
CA ASN A 135 -20.20 -4.24 -9.81
C ASN A 135 -21.19 -5.22 -10.44
#